data_AF-A0A9D4IBH5-F1
#
_entry.id   AF-A0A9D4IBH5-F1
#
_cell.length_a   1.000
_cell.length_b   1.000
_cell.length_c   1.000
_cell.angle_alpha   90.00
_cell.angle_beta   90.00
_cell.angle_gamma   90.00
#
_symmetry.space_group_name_H-M   'P 1'
#
loop_
_entity.id
_entity.type
_entity.pdbx_description
1 polymer ?
#
loop_
_entity_poly.entity_id
_entity_poly.type
_entity_poly.pdbx_seq_one_letter_code
_entity_poly.pdbx_strand_id
1 'polypeptide(L)' 'MLVIGGLDRVYEIGKQFRNEGIDLTHNPEFTTIEFYMAYADYNDLIGLTEAFFAGTHGIVKNLSNHAYPIPL' A
#
# COMPACT_ATOMS: atom_id res chain seq x y z
N MET A 1 1.40 6.16 -18.85
CA MET A 1 2.12 7.22 -19.61
C MET A 1 2.77 8.30 -18.75
N LEU A 2 2.48 8.39 -17.44
CA LEU A 2 2.91 9.51 -16.58
C LEU A 2 4.44 9.63 -16.38
N VAL A 3 5.13 8.52 -16.12
CA VAL A 3 6.60 8.51 -15.96
C VAL A 3 7.30 8.95 -17.23
N ILE A 4 6.85 8.46 -18.39
CA ILE A 4 7.36 8.90 -19.70
C ILE A 4 7.07 10.40 -19.92
N GLY A 5 5.95 10.90 -19.40
CA GLY A 5 5.59 12.32 -19.42
C GLY A 5 6.41 13.20 -18.47
N GLY A 6 7.44 12.67 -17.80
CA GLY A 6 8.34 13.42 -16.91
C GLY A 6 7.93 13.46 -15.44
N LEU A 7 6.91 12.69 -15.04
CA LEU A 7 6.56 12.53 -13.63
C LEU A 7 7.32 11.34 -13.03
N ASP A 8 8.50 11.63 -12.47
CA ASP A 8 9.43 10.60 -11.98
C ASP A 8 8.87 9.74 -10.84
N ARG A 9 7.91 10.25 -10.06
CA ARG A 9 7.27 9.49 -8.98
C ARG A 9 5.77 9.74 -9.00
N VAL A 10 5.00 8.68 -9.19
CA VAL A 10 3.54 8.73 -9.22
C VAL A 10 2.98 7.58 -8.41
N TYR A 11 1.82 7.78 -7.80
CA TYR A 11 1.06 6.72 -7.17
C TYR A 11 -0.44 6.94 -7.40
N GLU A 12 -1.21 5.86 -7.29
CA GLU A 12 -2.67 5.87 -7.35
C GLU A 12 -3.22 4.94 -6.28
N ILE A 13 -4.26 5.40 -5.58
CA ILE A 13 -5.09 4.56 -4.71
C ILE A 13 -6.47 4.55 -5.35
N GLY A 14 -6.91 3.36 -5.77
CA GLY A 14 -8.10 3.24 -6.62
C GLY A 14 -8.78 1.90 -6.48
N LYS A 15 -9.96 1.80 -7.11
CA LYS A 15 -10.73 0.57 -7.21
C LYS A 15 -10.33 -0.18 -8.46
N GLN A 16 -10.00 -1.46 -8.29
CA GLN A 16 -9.80 -2.40 -9.37
C GLN A 16 -11.00 -3.33 -9.44
N PHE A 17 -11.45 -3.62 -10.67
CA PHE A 17 -12.59 -4.48 -10.93
C PHE A 17 -12.09 -5.72 -11.65
N ARG A 18 -12.40 -6.90 -11.12
CA ARG A 18 -12.03 -8.16 -11.74
C ARG A 18 -13.25 -9.08 -11.80
N ASN A 19 -13.52 -9.60 -13.00
CA ASN A 19 -14.64 -10.50 -13.25
C ASN A 19 -14.20 -11.96 -13.00
N GLU A 20 -13.97 -12.29 -11.72
CA GLU A 20 -13.53 -13.60 -11.22
C GLU A 20 -14.44 -14.09 -10.08
N GLY A 21 -14.27 -15.34 -9.64
CA GLY A 21 -15.04 -15.92 -8.54
C GLY A 21 -14.76 -15.24 -7.19
N ILE A 22 -15.74 -15.28 -6.28
CA ILE A 22 -15.66 -14.71 -4.94
C ILE A 22 -15.25 -15.78 -3.93
N ASP A 23 -14.27 -15.46 -3.08
CA ASP A 23 -13.90 -16.26 -1.91
C ASP A 23 -13.52 -15.36 -0.71
N LEU A 24 -12.91 -15.94 0.33
CA LEU A 24 -12.51 -15.21 1.54
C LEU A 24 -11.49 -14.08 1.29
N THR A 25 -10.82 -14.08 0.14
CA THR A 25 -9.75 -13.16 -0.24
C THR A 25 -9.98 -12.43 -1.56
N HIS A 26 -11.01 -12.80 -2.34
CA HIS A 26 -11.32 -12.20 -3.64
C HIS A 26 -12.70 -11.53 -3.63
N ASN A 27 -12.71 -10.20 -3.79
CA ASN A 27 -13.92 -9.40 -3.99
C ASN A 27 -13.93 -8.81 -5.42
N PRO A 28 -15.07 -8.73 -6.13
CA PRO A 28 -15.11 -8.24 -7.52
C PRO A 28 -14.65 -6.79 -7.70
N GLU A 29 -14.69 -6.01 -6.62
CA GLU A 29 -14.12 -4.66 -6.54
C GLU A 29 -13.23 -4.58 -5.29
N PHE A 30 -11.96 -4.25 -5.44
CA PHE A 30 -11.05 -4.11 -4.30
C PHE A 30 -10.14 -2.90 -4.48
N THR A 31 -9.60 -2.42 -3.36
CA THR A 31 -8.76 -1.23 -3.35
C THR A 31 -7.30 -1.64 -3.51
N THR A 32 -6.60 -1.04 -4.47
CA THR A 32 -5.14 -1.18 -4.62
C THR A 32 -4.45 0.15 -4.39
N ILE A 33 -3.16 0.07 -4.07
CA ILE A 33 -2.21 1.14 -4.26
C ILE A 33 -1.17 0.68 -5.28
N GLU A 34 -0.94 1.49 -6.30
CA GLU A 34 0.10 1.28 -7.30
C GLU A 34 0.97 2.52 -7.36
N PHE A 35 2.29 2.34 -7.47
CA PHE A 35 3.21 3.45 -7.64
C PHE A 35 4.31 3.11 -8.64
N TYR A 36 4.85 4.14 -9.26
CA TYR A 36 5.99 4.06 -10.15
C TYR A 36 7.04 5.06 -9.72
N MET A 37 8.30 4.64 -9.75
CA MET A 37 9.46 5.44 -9.38
C MET A 37 10.55 5.28 -10.44
N ALA A 38 10.81 6.35 -11.19
CA ALA A 38 11.89 6.41 -12.16
C ALA A 38 13.24 6.21 -11.47
N TYR A 39 14.17 5.58 -12.20
CA TYR A 39 15.53 5.25 -11.75
C TYR A 39 15.63 4.28 -10.57
N ALA A 40 14.51 3.75 -10.07
CA ALA A 40 14.50 2.69 -9.07
C ALA A 40 14.52 1.33 -9.75
N ASP A 41 15.22 0.38 -9.14
CA ASP A 41 15.11 -1.04 -9.48
C ASP A 41 14.39 -1.82 -8.38
N TYR A 42 14.27 -3.13 -8.55
CA TYR A 42 13.55 -3.97 -7.59
C TYR A 42 14.21 -4.02 -6.20
N ASN A 43 15.52 -3.79 -6.09
CA ASN A 43 16.21 -3.75 -4.79
C ASN A 43 15.77 -2.53 -3.98
N ASP A 44 15.59 -1.39 -4.64
CA ASP A 44 15.02 -0.18 -4.01
C ASP A 44 13.60 -0.45 -3.52
N LEU A 45 12.80 -1.17 -4.31
CA LEU A 45 11.41 -1.50 -3.95
C LEU A 45 11.33 -2.47 -2.76
N ILE A 46 12.26 -3.42 -2.64
CA ILE A 46 12.36 -4.30 -1.47
C ILE A 46 12.56 -3.46 -0.21
N GLY A 47 13.58 -2.61 -0.19
CA GLY A 47 13.89 -1.76 0.98
C GLY A 47 12.74 -0.81 1.32
N LEU A 48 12.11 -0.21 0.30
CA LEU A 48 10.95 0.66 0.49
C LEU A 48 9.76 -0.11 1.11
N THR A 49 9.51 -1.33 0.64
CA THR A 49 8.39 -2.16 1.11
C THR A 49 8.59 -2.54 2.58
N GLU A 50 9.79 -2.99 2.96
CA GLU A 50 10.12 -3.34 4.35
C GLU A 50 9.94 -2.13 5.28
N ALA A 51 10.47 -0.98 4.89
CA ALA A 51 10.35 0.26 5.66
C ALA A 51 8.88 0.70 5.80
N PHE A 52 8.09 0.61 4.73
CA PHE A 52 6.68 0.98 4.72
C PHE A 52 5.87 0.13 5.70
N PHE A 53 6.02 -1.20 5.67
CA PHE A 53 5.29 -2.08 6.58
C PHE A 53 5.74 -1.92 8.03
N ALA A 54 7.06 -1.83 8.29
CA ALA A 54 7.57 -1.62 9.64
C ALA A 54 7.07 -0.29 10.25
N GLY A 55 7.11 0.79 9.47
CA GLY A 55 6.61 2.10 9.89
C GLY A 55 5.11 2.10 10.13
N THR A 56 4.32 1.56 9.18
CA THR A 56 2.86 1.49 9.30
C THR A 56 2.43 0.66 10.52
N HIS A 57 3.10 -0.47 10.77
CA HIS A 57 2.87 -1.28 11.97
C HIS A 57 3.12 -0.49 13.26
N GLY A 58 4.22 0.25 13.33
CA GLY A 58 4.53 1.10 14.47
C GLY A 58 3.45 2.16 14.72
N ILE A 59 3.00 2.83 13.65
CA ILE A 59 1.92 3.83 13.70
C ILE A 59 0.62 3.18 14.20
N VAL A 60 0.22 2.06 13.61
CA VAL A 60 -1.01 1.35 14.00
C VAL A 60 -0.96 0.91 15.46
N LYS A 61 0.16 0.35 15.93
CA LYS A 61 0.33 -0.01 17.36
C LYS A 61 0.19 1.20 18.28
N ASN A 62 0.82 2.31 17.92
CA ASN A 62 0.73 3.54 18.71
C ASN A 62 -0.71 4.05 18.77
N LEU A 63 -1.42 4.07 17.64
CA LEU A 63 -2.83 4.48 17.60
C LEU A 63 -3.71 3.54 18.44
N SER A 64 -3.53 2.22 18.34
CA SER A 64 -4.28 1.24 19.13
C SER A 64 -4.04 1.41 20.64
N ASN A 65 -2.81 1.69 21.05
CA ASN A 65 -2.45 1.90 22.46
C ASN A 65 -3.00 3.23 23.03
N HIS A 66 -3.26 4.23 22.19
CA HIS A 66 -3.88 5.50 22.61
C HIS A 66 -5.41 5.48 22.51
N ALA A 67 -5.98 4.65 21.63
CA ALA A 67 -7.43 4.58 21.40
C ALA A 67 -8.19 3.76 22.46
N TYR A 68 -7.51 2.86 23.18
CA TYR A 68 -8.11 2.09 24.29
C TYR A 68 -7.08 1.81 25.39
N PRO A 69 -7.00 2.62 26.47
CA PRO A 69 -6.42 2.13 27.70
C PRO A 69 -7.39 1.05 28.20
N ILE A 70 -7.07 -0.22 27.94
CA ILE A 70 -7.81 -1.34 28.51
C ILE A 70 -7.67 -1.19 30.03
N PRO A 71 -8.74 -0.86 30.79
CA PRO A 71 -8.67 -1.03 32.23
C PRO A 71 -8.67 -2.54 32.48
N LEU A 72 -7.64 -3.03 33.16
CA LEU A 72 -7.67 -4.37 33.77
C LEU A 72 -8.90 -4.51 34.68
#